data_AF-A0A2I8EYK4-F1
#
_entry.id   AF-A0A2I8EYK4-F1
#
_cell.length_a   1.000
_cell.length_b   1.000
_cell.length_c   1.000
_cell.angle_alpha   90.00
_cell.angle_beta   90.00
_cell.angle_gamma   90.00
#
_symmetry.space_group_name_H-M   'P 1'
#
loop_
_entity.id
_entity.type
_entity.pdbx_description
1 polymer ?
#
loop_
_entity_poly.entity_id
_entity_poly.type
_entity_poly.pdbx_seq_one_letter_code
_entity_poly.pdbx_strand_id
1 'polypeptide(L)'
;MDRFNPGSSPIHFTVVLPSSARPTREPVEQSQHAAALDIVYIEGFVAQTVIGIDAGELHEPQPVQLDLAIGVPSLRACETDRIEDTINYAAVRAELHTLLATHKVQLLEALAEQVARLLIDRFGAQWVRVKLCKPAKFDDVAAVGVIIERQRERLA
;
A
#
# COMPACT_ATOMS: atom_id res chain seq x y z
N MET A 1 30.50 -77.06 53.79
CA MET A 1 29.87 -77.49 52.53
C MET A 1 28.55 -76.77 52.36
N ASP A 2 28.35 -76.19 51.17
CA ASP A 2 27.07 -75.89 50.47
C ASP A 2 26.08 -74.89 51.10
N ARG A 3 26.00 -73.64 50.62
CA ARG A 3 25.34 -73.07 49.41
C ARG A 3 23.81 -72.82 49.56
N PHE A 4 23.43 -71.52 49.58
CA PHE A 4 22.30 -70.80 48.92
C PHE A 4 20.91 -71.48 48.85
N ASN A 5 19.71 -70.91 49.13
CA ASN A 5 19.05 -69.59 48.93
C ASN A 5 17.58 -69.73 49.50
N PRO A 6 16.51 -68.94 49.20
CA PRO A 6 16.26 -67.48 49.08
C PRO A 6 15.06 -66.97 49.93
N GLY A 7 14.85 -65.64 49.97
CA GLY A 7 13.51 -65.09 49.67
C GLY A 7 12.83 -64.21 50.73
N SER A 8 12.97 -62.89 50.58
CA SER A 8 11.87 -61.90 50.37
C SER A 8 12.27 -60.52 50.90
N SER A 9 12.62 -59.60 50.01
CA SER A 9 12.66 -58.16 50.27
C SER A 9 11.45 -57.50 49.61
N PRO A 10 10.69 -56.64 50.30
CA PRO A 10 9.57 -55.94 49.71
C PRO A 10 10.04 -54.79 48.81
N ILE A 11 9.33 -54.62 47.70
CA ILE A 11 9.55 -53.58 46.69
C ILE A 11 8.97 -52.26 47.22
N HIS A 12 9.82 -51.24 47.34
CA HIS A 12 9.41 -49.87 47.68
C HIS A 12 8.83 -49.18 46.43
N PHE A 13 7.56 -48.82 46.44
CA PHE A 13 6.97 -47.93 45.43
C PHE A 13 7.21 -46.47 45.83
N THR A 14 8.14 -45.80 45.16
CA THR A 14 8.30 -44.34 45.25
C THR A 14 7.29 -43.67 44.31
N VAL A 15 6.34 -42.93 44.88
CA VAL A 15 5.45 -42.04 44.12
C VAL A 15 6.24 -40.77 43.77
N VAL A 16 6.56 -40.59 42.49
CA VAL A 16 7.14 -39.34 41.96
C VAL A 16 5.98 -38.38 41.67
N LEU A 17 5.92 -37.26 42.40
CA LEU A 17 5.01 -36.16 42.09
C LEU A 17 5.54 -35.38 40.88
N PRO A 18 4.70 -35.01 39.89
CA PRO A 18 5.17 -34.20 38.77
C PRO A 18 5.50 -32.77 39.23
N SER A 19 6.71 -32.35 38.92
CA SER A 19 7.24 -30.99 39.08
C SER A 19 6.35 -29.98 38.33
N SER A 20 5.98 -28.89 39.01
CA SER A 20 5.23 -27.78 38.42
C SER A 20 6.05 -27.11 37.31
N ALA A 21 5.72 -27.45 36.05
CA ALA A 21 6.22 -26.72 34.90
C ALA A 21 5.75 -25.27 34.97
N ARG A 22 6.69 -24.32 34.88
CA ARG A 22 6.40 -22.90 34.73
C ARG A 22 5.59 -22.69 33.44
N PRO A 23 4.64 -21.74 33.39
CA PRO A 23 4.00 -21.40 32.12
C PRO A 23 5.08 -20.83 31.20
N THR A 24 5.38 -21.57 30.13
CA THR A 24 6.13 -21.08 28.98
C THR A 24 5.37 -19.87 28.46
N ARG A 25 5.91 -18.67 28.60
CA ARG A 25 5.36 -17.49 27.93
C ARG A 25 5.45 -17.77 26.44
N GLU A 26 4.31 -18.00 25.80
CA GLU A 26 4.24 -18.01 24.34
C GLU A 26 4.77 -16.65 23.84
N PRO A 27 5.51 -16.61 22.73
CA PRO A 27 5.89 -15.35 22.12
C PRO A 27 4.59 -14.64 21.73
N VAL A 28 4.33 -13.49 22.34
CA VAL A 28 3.28 -12.59 21.86
C VAL A 28 3.72 -12.17 20.46
N GLU A 29 3.12 -12.77 19.44
CA GLU A 29 3.19 -12.28 18.06
C GLU A 29 2.75 -10.83 18.10
N GLN A 30 3.73 -9.92 18.07
CA GLN A 30 3.48 -8.51 17.84
C GLN A 30 2.98 -8.41 16.39
N SER A 31 1.67 -8.55 16.20
CA SER A 31 1.01 -8.19 14.96
C SER A 31 1.33 -6.72 14.73
N GLN A 32 2.27 -6.42 13.84
CA GLN A 32 2.54 -5.07 13.37
C GLN A 32 1.27 -4.59 12.67
N HIS A 33 0.34 -3.98 13.42
CA HIS A 33 -0.72 -3.19 12.81
C HIS A 33 -0.03 -2.02 12.11
N ALA A 34 -0.02 -2.05 10.77
CA ALA A 34 0.31 -0.87 9.99
C ALA A 34 -0.61 0.25 10.48
N ALA A 35 -0.02 1.37 10.93
CA ALA A 35 -0.80 2.52 11.37
C ALA A 35 -1.74 2.95 10.23
N ALA A 36 -2.99 3.24 10.56
CA ALA A 36 -3.96 3.76 9.59
C ALA A 36 -3.46 5.08 9.00
N LEU A 37 -3.70 5.28 7.71
CA LEU A 37 -3.36 6.52 7.01
C LEU A 37 -4.61 7.38 6.83
N ASP A 38 -4.44 8.70 6.96
CA ASP A 38 -5.44 9.68 6.52
C ASP A 38 -5.29 9.93 5.01
N ILE A 39 -6.39 10.27 4.34
CA ILE A 39 -6.44 10.39 2.89
C ILE A 39 -6.80 11.81 2.45
N VAL A 40 -5.93 12.42 1.65
CA VAL A 40 -6.28 13.55 0.76
C VAL A 40 -6.66 12.97 -0.59
N TYR A 41 -7.77 13.42 -1.19
CA TYR A 41 -8.24 12.86 -2.45
C TYR A 41 -8.51 13.92 -3.52
N ILE A 42 -8.41 13.49 -4.78
CA ILE A 42 -8.84 14.23 -5.97
C ILE A 42 -9.72 13.28 -6.78
N GLU A 43 -10.93 13.69 -7.11
CA GLU A 43 -11.89 12.87 -7.88
C GLU A 43 -12.29 13.57 -9.17
N GLY A 44 -12.42 12.80 -10.25
CA GLY A 44 -12.93 13.28 -11.52
C GLY A 44 -12.02 14.30 -12.21
N PHE A 45 -10.71 14.26 -11.97
CA PHE A 45 -9.79 15.16 -12.67
C PHE A 45 -9.69 14.75 -14.14
N VAL A 46 -10.16 15.62 -15.04
CA VAL A 46 -10.12 15.39 -16.50
C VAL A 46 -9.10 16.30 -17.15
N ALA A 47 -8.27 15.73 -18.02
CA ALA A 47 -7.28 16.48 -18.80
C ALA A 47 -7.02 15.79 -20.15
N GLN A 48 -6.47 16.56 -21.09
CA GLN A 48 -6.11 16.06 -22.42
C GLN A 48 -4.64 15.63 -22.43
N THR A 49 -4.35 14.47 -22.99
CA THR A 49 -2.97 14.02 -23.26
C THR A 49 -2.88 13.10 -24.48
N VAL A 50 -1.71 13.05 -25.11
CA VAL A 50 -1.39 12.10 -26.17
C VAL A 50 -0.89 10.80 -25.52
N ILE A 51 -1.71 9.75 -25.56
CA ILE A 51 -1.37 8.44 -24.99
C ILE A 51 -2.08 7.32 -25.75
N GLY A 52 -1.38 6.22 -26.00
CA GLY A 52 -1.86 5.16 -26.88
C GLY A 52 -0.75 4.48 -27.66
N ILE A 53 -1.07 3.31 -28.21
CA ILE A 53 -0.21 2.59 -29.17
C ILE A 53 -0.79 2.59 -30.59
N ASP A 54 -2.09 2.87 -30.73
CA ASP A 54 -2.74 2.92 -32.02
C ASP A 54 -2.21 4.09 -32.84
N ALA A 55 -1.90 3.87 -34.12
CA ALA A 55 -1.28 4.89 -34.97
C ALA A 55 -2.08 6.21 -35.05
N GLY A 56 -3.41 6.13 -34.91
CA GLY A 56 -4.31 7.29 -34.84
C GLY A 56 -4.30 8.03 -33.50
N GLU A 57 -3.88 7.38 -32.40
CA GLU A 57 -3.82 7.99 -31.06
C GLU A 57 -2.52 8.75 -30.79
N LEU A 58 -1.49 8.53 -31.62
CA LEU A 58 -0.13 9.05 -31.37
C LEU A 58 0.04 10.55 -31.65
N HIS A 59 -0.96 11.22 -32.21
CA HIS A 59 -0.85 12.62 -32.64
C HIS A 59 -1.92 13.56 -32.07
N GLU A 60 -3.04 13.02 -31.59
CA GLU A 60 -4.16 13.84 -31.10
C GLU A 60 -4.34 13.66 -29.58
N PRO A 61 -4.41 14.77 -28.81
CA PRO A 61 -4.73 14.72 -27.39
C PRO A 61 -6.12 14.11 -27.17
N GLN A 62 -6.20 13.19 -26.22
CA GLN A 62 -7.42 12.51 -25.81
C GLN A 62 -7.69 12.73 -24.32
N PRO A 63 -8.97 12.73 -23.90
CA PRO A 63 -9.30 12.88 -22.50
C PRO A 63 -8.82 11.66 -21.73
N VAL A 64 -8.18 11.93 -20.59
CA VAL A 64 -7.97 10.97 -19.52
C VAL A 64 -8.65 11.50 -18.26
N GLN A 65 -9.13 10.57 -17.43
CA GLN A 65 -9.70 10.88 -16.12
C GLN A 65 -8.90 10.20 -15.01
N LEU A 66 -8.56 10.98 -13.98
CA LEU A 66 -7.84 10.53 -12.79
C LEU A 66 -8.69 10.68 -11.52
N ASP A 67 -8.68 9.61 -10.71
CA ASP A 67 -9.05 9.67 -9.31
C ASP A 67 -7.82 9.27 -8.47
N LEU A 68 -7.50 10.07 -7.46
CA LEU A 68 -6.32 9.92 -6.61
C LEU A 68 -6.74 9.83 -5.14
N ALA A 69 -6.20 8.85 -4.43
CA ALA A 69 -6.18 8.83 -2.97
C ALA A 69 -4.71 8.90 -2.52
N ILE A 70 -4.40 9.86 -1.65
CA ILE A 70 -3.05 10.19 -1.22
C ILE A 70 -2.98 10.00 0.30
N GLY A 71 -2.33 8.91 0.71
CA GLY A 71 -2.20 8.50 2.11
C GLY A 71 -1.05 9.20 2.82
N VAL A 72 -1.36 9.80 3.96
CA VAL A 72 -0.40 10.42 4.88
C VAL A 72 -0.57 9.85 6.30
N PRO A 73 0.47 9.81 7.14
CA PRO A 73 0.37 9.24 8.49
C PRO A 73 -0.63 9.95 9.39
N SER A 74 -0.81 11.26 9.19
CA SER A 74 -1.77 12.07 9.91
C SER A 74 -1.99 13.38 9.15
N LEU A 75 -3.23 13.88 9.15
CA LEU A 75 -3.57 15.22 8.67
C LEU A 75 -3.47 16.24 9.81
N ARG A 76 -2.25 16.68 10.11
CA ARG A 76 -2.00 17.70 11.15
C ARG A 76 -2.75 19.02 10.90
N ALA A 77 -3.05 19.33 9.64
CA ALA A 77 -3.89 20.48 9.28
C ALA A 77 -5.28 20.48 9.94
N CYS A 78 -5.82 19.33 10.37
CA CYS A 78 -7.06 19.27 11.16
C CYS A 78 -6.95 19.99 12.51
N GLU A 79 -5.73 20.13 13.04
CA GLU A 79 -5.44 20.83 14.30
C GLU A 79 -4.84 22.21 14.04
N THR A 80 -3.95 22.32 13.05
CA THR A 80 -3.13 23.52 12.85
C THR A 80 -3.74 24.53 11.89
N ASP A 81 -4.67 24.12 11.03
CA ASP A 81 -5.25 24.93 9.94
C ASP A 81 -4.20 25.55 9.00
N ARG A 82 -3.07 24.86 8.80
CA ARG A 82 -1.96 25.31 7.95
C ARG A 82 -1.79 24.43 6.72
N ILE A 83 -1.59 25.05 5.56
CA ILE A 83 -1.39 24.34 4.29
C ILE A 83 -0.10 23.50 4.27
N GLU A 84 0.91 23.88 5.06
CA GLU A 84 2.17 23.14 5.17
C GLU A 84 2.03 21.79 5.91
N ASP A 85 0.94 21.61 6.65
CA ASP A 85 0.65 20.43 7.46
C ASP A 85 -0.29 19.43 6.74
N THR A 86 -0.43 19.56 5.41
CA THR A 86 -1.22 18.66 4.55
C THR A 86 -0.64 18.57 3.13
N ILE A 87 -1.23 17.72 2.29
CA ILE A 87 -0.94 17.67 0.85
C ILE A 87 -1.68 18.82 0.17
N ASN A 88 -0.94 19.75 -0.42
CA ASN A 88 -1.50 20.82 -1.24
C ASN A 88 -2.01 20.27 -2.59
N TYR A 89 -3.29 19.95 -2.66
CA TYR A 89 -3.94 19.42 -3.87
C TYR A 89 -3.91 20.40 -5.05
N ALA A 90 -3.82 21.72 -4.82
CA ALA A 90 -3.68 22.69 -5.90
C ALA A 90 -2.30 22.59 -6.57
N ALA A 91 -1.25 22.36 -5.78
CA ALA A 91 0.09 22.07 -6.28
C ALA A 91 0.14 20.70 -6.99
N VAL A 92 -0.51 19.67 -6.42
CA VAL A 92 -0.64 18.36 -7.10
C VAL A 92 -1.29 18.52 -8.47
N ARG A 93 -2.42 19.24 -8.55
CA ARG A 93 -3.12 19.51 -9.82
C ARG A 93 -2.22 20.18 -10.86
N ALA A 94 -1.44 21.18 -10.45
CA ALA A 94 -0.51 21.85 -11.35
C ALA A 94 0.56 20.91 -11.92
N GLU A 95 1.14 20.06 -11.06
CA GLU A 95 2.12 19.06 -11.48
C GLU A 95 1.52 17.95 -12.36
N LEU A 96 0.26 17.55 -12.13
CA LEU A 96 -0.44 16.62 -13.01
C LEU A 96 -0.61 17.20 -14.41
N HIS A 97 -1.00 18.48 -14.54
CA HIS A 97 -1.08 19.12 -15.86
C HIS A 97 0.27 19.12 -16.58
N THR A 98 1.35 19.46 -15.87
CA THR A 98 2.71 19.42 -16.43
C THR A 98 3.11 18.02 -16.85
N LEU A 99 2.87 17.01 -16.01
CA LEU A 99 3.19 15.61 -16.31
C LEU A 99 2.40 15.12 -17.52
N LEU A 100 1.10 15.39 -17.58
CA LEU A 100 0.24 15.02 -18.70
C LEU A 100 0.67 15.69 -20.01
N ALA A 101 1.12 16.93 -19.97
CA ALA A 101 1.60 17.63 -21.16
C ALA A 101 2.98 17.15 -21.66
N THR A 102 3.80 16.53 -20.80
CA THR A 102 5.24 16.32 -21.08
C THR A 102 5.71 14.88 -21.07
N HIS A 103 4.91 13.93 -20.53
CA HIS A 103 5.30 12.53 -20.48
C HIS A 103 5.65 11.95 -21.85
N LYS A 104 6.39 10.85 -21.83
CA LYS A 104 6.86 10.14 -23.04
C LYS A 104 6.43 8.67 -23.10
N VAL A 105 5.53 8.27 -22.20
CA VAL A 105 4.99 6.91 -22.15
C VAL A 105 3.76 6.77 -23.03
N GLN A 106 3.56 5.57 -23.54
CA GLN A 106 2.46 5.21 -24.43
C GLN A 106 1.30 4.49 -23.72
N LEU A 107 1.54 3.96 -22.52
CA LEU A 107 0.60 3.10 -21.79
C LEU A 107 0.06 3.79 -20.54
N LEU A 108 -1.21 3.54 -20.24
CA LEU A 108 -1.87 4.06 -19.04
C LEU A 108 -1.17 3.55 -17.77
N GLU A 109 -0.70 2.31 -17.77
CA GLU A 109 0.07 1.67 -16.71
C GLU A 109 1.30 2.51 -16.35
N ALA A 110 2.10 2.87 -17.36
CA ALA A 110 3.33 3.61 -17.17
C ALA A 110 3.06 5.07 -16.77
N LEU A 111 1.97 5.67 -17.27
CA LEU A 111 1.57 7.01 -16.85
C LEU A 111 1.06 7.02 -15.41
N ALA A 112 0.24 6.04 -15.01
CA ALA A 112 -0.23 5.90 -13.64
C ALA A 112 0.94 5.70 -12.67
N GLU A 113 1.94 4.90 -13.06
CA GLU A 113 3.19 4.73 -12.30
C GLU A 113 3.93 6.07 -12.12
N GLN A 114 4.04 6.89 -13.17
CA GLN A 114 4.65 8.23 -13.04
C GLN A 114 3.87 9.15 -12.12
N VAL A 115 2.53 9.11 -12.16
CA VAL A 115 1.68 9.85 -11.21
C VAL A 115 1.91 9.36 -9.79
N ALA A 116 1.97 8.06 -9.55
CA ALA A 116 2.22 7.51 -8.23
C ALA A 116 3.58 7.95 -7.67
N ARG A 117 4.64 7.89 -8.49
CA ARG A 117 5.97 8.37 -8.13
C ARG A 117 6.01 9.86 -7.87
N LEU A 118 5.35 10.67 -8.70
CA LEU A 118 5.22 12.12 -8.48
C LEU A 118 4.68 12.41 -7.07
N LEU A 119 3.60 11.72 -6.68
CA LEU A 119 2.95 11.91 -5.37
C LEU A 119 3.81 11.42 -4.21
N ILE A 120 4.45 10.27 -4.35
CA ILE A 120 5.34 9.73 -3.31
C ILE A 120 6.59 10.61 -3.18
N ASP A 121 7.31 10.86 -4.27
CA ASP A 121 8.63 11.46 -4.24
C ASP A 121 8.59 12.96 -3.96
N ARG A 122 7.63 13.68 -4.56
CA ARG A 122 7.56 15.16 -4.46
C ARG A 122 6.61 15.65 -3.37
N PHE A 123 5.53 14.92 -3.11
CA PHE A 123 4.50 15.36 -2.15
C PHE A 123 4.56 14.63 -0.82
N GLY A 124 5.47 13.66 -0.64
CA GLY A 124 5.66 13.05 0.67
C GLY A 124 4.68 11.93 1.01
N ALA A 125 3.86 11.50 0.05
CA ALA A 125 2.85 10.47 0.27
C ALA A 125 3.49 9.16 0.74
N GLN A 126 2.85 8.49 1.70
CA GLN A 126 3.29 7.19 2.20
C GLN A 126 2.64 6.04 1.43
N TRP A 127 1.42 6.27 0.94
CA TRP A 127 0.69 5.36 0.06
C TRP A 127 -0.12 6.19 -0.91
N VAL A 128 -0.34 5.66 -2.11
CA VAL A 128 -1.20 6.27 -3.11
C VAL A 128 -2.01 5.20 -3.81
N ARG A 129 -3.27 5.52 -4.14
CA ARG A 129 -4.06 4.81 -5.14
C ARG A 129 -4.33 5.74 -6.30
N VAL A 130 -3.96 5.29 -7.50
CA VAL A 130 -4.14 6.01 -8.75
C VAL A 130 -5.09 5.20 -9.62
N LYS A 131 -6.28 5.75 -9.87
CA LYS A 131 -7.18 5.26 -10.92
C LYS A 131 -7.05 6.19 -12.11
N LEU A 132 -6.60 5.65 -13.24
CA LEU A 132 -6.41 6.39 -14.48
C LEU A 132 -7.14 5.66 -15.61
N CYS A 133 -7.99 6.37 -16.34
CA CYS A 133 -8.78 5.77 -17.40
C CYS A 133 -8.94 6.68 -18.62
N LYS A 134 -9.21 6.05 -19.77
CA LYS A 134 -9.77 6.68 -20.96
C LYS A 134 -11.31 6.50 -20.90
N PRO A 135 -12.08 7.58 -20.70
CA PRO A 135 -13.54 7.50 -20.74
C PRO A 135 -14.01 7.23 -22.18
N ALA A 136 -15.11 6.50 -22.32
CA ALA A 136 -15.79 6.23 -23.60
C ALA A 136 -14.86 5.75 -24.73
N LYS A 137 -13.84 4.94 -24.41
CA LYS A 137 -12.91 4.38 -25.42
C LYS A 137 -13.61 3.40 -26.37
N PHE A 138 -14.62 2.70 -25.88
CA PHE A 138 -15.49 1.82 -26.67
C PHE A 138 -16.95 2.18 -26.38
N ASP A 139 -17.83 2.02 -27.38
CA ASP A 139 -19.23 2.48 -27.33
C ASP A 139 -20.09 1.73 -26.28
N ASP A 140 -19.62 0.58 -25.81
CA ASP A 140 -20.31 -0.31 -24.88
C ASP A 140 -19.79 -0.24 -23.43
N VAL A 141 -18.79 0.61 -23.15
CA VAL A 141 -18.22 0.78 -21.81
C VAL A 141 -18.05 2.24 -21.43
N ALA A 142 -18.29 2.56 -20.15
CA ALA A 142 -18.14 3.92 -19.65
C ALA A 142 -16.66 4.39 -19.66
N ALA A 143 -15.73 3.50 -19.34
CA ALA A 143 -14.29 3.78 -19.33
C ALA A 143 -13.46 2.51 -19.32
N VAL A 144 -12.21 2.60 -19.78
CA VAL A 144 -11.18 1.56 -19.63
C VAL A 144 -9.93 2.16 -19.03
N GLY A 145 -9.24 1.43 -18.16
CA GLY A 145 -8.09 1.99 -17.47
C GLY A 145 -7.48 1.05 -16.43
N VAL A 146 -6.65 1.65 -15.59
CA VAL A 146 -5.87 0.96 -14.56
C VAL A 146 -6.13 1.56 -13.20
N ILE A 147 -6.09 0.72 -12.17
CA ILE A 147 -6.05 1.13 -10.77
C ILE A 147 -4.80 0.51 -10.18
N ILE A 148 -3.89 1.35 -9.68
CA ILE A 148 -2.66 0.89 -9.04
C ILE A 148 -2.57 1.45 -7.64
N GLU A 149 -1.90 0.71 -6.77
CA GLU A 149 -1.50 1.17 -5.45
C GLU A 149 0.01 1.10 -5.32
N ARG A 150 0.60 2.14 -4.75
CA ARG A 150 2.03 2.20 -4.43
C ARG A 150 2.21 2.69 -3.02
N GLN A 151 3.19 2.10 -2.34
CA GLN A 151 3.60 2.53 -1.01
C GLN A 151 5.04 3.00 -1.10
N ARG A 152 5.38 4.03 -0.31
CA ARG A 152 6.76 4.46 -0.17
C ARG A 152 7.59 3.30 0.37
N GLU A 153 8.65 2.95 -0.35
CA GLU A 153 9.61 1.96 0.13
C GLU A 153 10.28 2.49 1.40
N ARG A 154 10.23 1.69 2.47
CA ARG A 154 11.03 1.98 3.65
C ARG A 154 12.46 1.58 3.30
N LEU A 155 13.32 2.57 3.05
CA LEU A 155 14.76 2.33 3.01
C LEU A 155 15.15 1.67 4.34
N ALA A 156 15.66 0.44 4.26
CA ALA A 156 16.14 -0.33 5.40
C ALA A 156 17.49 0.19 5.90
#